data_AF-A0A853H6N7-F1
#
_entry.id   AF-A0A853H6N7-F1
#
_cell.length_a   1.000
_cell.length_b   1.000
_cell.length_c   1.000
_cell.angle_alpha   90.00
_cell.angle_beta   90.00
_cell.angle_gamma   90.00
#
_symmetry.space_group_name_H-M   'P 1'
#
loop_
_entity.id
_entity.type
_entity.pdbx_description
1 polymer ?
#
loop_
_entity_poly.entity_id
_entity_poly.type
_entity_poly.pdbx_seq_one_letter_code
_entity_poly.pdbx_strand_id
1 'polypeptide(L)'
;MKSYILAACLISSAPALSAIHCGGFTIQPDRYRTTINGDVVHIVDAQFHGAPRDYGRATIKLLPDAITTTDRQYRMMAEGSNATLELMTRENPPRVLYRAQCDTGLTGFEWYTSAP
;
A
#
# COMPACT_ATOMS: atom_id res chain seq x y z
N MET A 1 12.93 -33.69 -44.51
CA MET A 1 13.46 -32.74 -43.50
C MET A 1 12.27 -32.11 -42.81
N LYS A 2 12.08 -32.34 -41.51
CA LYS A 2 10.87 -32.01 -40.76
C LYS A 2 11.21 -30.88 -39.79
N SER A 3 10.68 -29.68 -40.05
CA SER A 3 10.90 -28.49 -39.23
C SER A 3 10.14 -28.63 -37.92
N TYR A 4 10.85 -28.62 -36.80
CA TYR A 4 10.23 -28.53 -35.47
C TYR A 4 10.10 -27.05 -35.11
N ILE A 5 8.84 -26.61 -34.99
CA ILE A 5 8.45 -25.26 -34.59
C ILE A 5 8.87 -25.07 -33.12
N LEU A 6 9.71 -24.06 -32.87
CA LEU A 6 10.05 -23.55 -31.54
C LEU A 6 8.76 -23.05 -30.86
N ALA A 7 8.30 -23.76 -29.84
CA ALA A 7 7.27 -23.29 -28.94
C ALA A 7 7.85 -22.14 -28.10
N ALA A 8 7.38 -20.93 -28.35
CA ALA A 8 7.70 -19.77 -27.53
C ALA A 8 7.09 -19.97 -26.13
N CYS A 9 7.94 -20.06 -25.10
CA CYS A 9 7.53 -19.92 -23.72
C CYS A 9 6.88 -18.54 -23.52
N LEU A 10 5.56 -18.51 -23.36
CA LEU A 10 4.83 -17.36 -22.83
C LEU A 10 5.33 -17.11 -21.40
N ILE A 11 6.22 -16.15 -21.25
CA ILE A 11 6.58 -15.60 -19.94
C ILE A 11 5.31 -14.89 -19.45
N SER A 12 4.60 -15.56 -18.54
CA SER A 12 3.52 -14.98 -17.76
C SER A 12 4.13 -13.84 -16.91
N SER A 13 4.14 -12.63 -17.46
CA SER A 13 4.31 -11.41 -16.67
C SER A 13 3.12 -11.29 -15.74
N ALA A 14 3.26 -11.75 -14.49
CA ALA A 14 2.36 -11.31 -13.44
C ALA A 14 2.37 -9.77 -13.45
N PRO A 15 1.20 -9.10 -13.41
CA PRO A 15 1.19 -7.65 -13.32
C PRO A 15 1.96 -7.29 -12.05
N ALA A 16 3.09 -6.61 -12.20
CA ALA A 16 3.73 -5.96 -11.07
C ALA A 16 2.70 -4.96 -10.55
N LEU A 17 2.11 -5.24 -9.39
CA LEU A 17 1.23 -4.28 -8.74
C LEU A 17 2.07 -3.01 -8.55
N SER A 18 1.66 -1.92 -9.18
CA SER A 18 2.43 -0.70 -9.27
C SER A 18 2.66 -0.15 -7.86
N ALA A 19 3.92 0.10 -7.52
CA ALA A 19 4.28 0.76 -6.27
C ALA A 19 3.74 2.20 -6.25
N ILE A 20 3.38 2.68 -5.07
CA ILE A 20 3.03 4.09 -4.83
C ILE A 20 4.21 4.76 -4.16
N HIS A 21 4.61 5.93 -4.64
CA HIS A 21 5.68 6.71 -4.06
C HIS A 21 5.12 7.94 -3.34
N CYS A 22 5.38 8.07 -2.05
CA CYS A 22 4.98 9.21 -1.23
C CYS A 22 6.20 9.85 -0.59
N GLY A 23 6.78 10.86 -1.25
CA GLY A 23 8.05 11.46 -0.82
C GLY A 23 9.17 10.40 -0.78
N GLY A 24 9.76 10.19 0.40
CA GLY A 24 10.79 9.17 0.63
C GLY A 24 10.28 7.75 0.91
N PHE A 25 8.97 7.52 0.80
CA PHE A 25 8.34 6.23 1.08
C PHE A 25 7.88 5.56 -0.22
N THR A 26 8.11 4.25 -0.32
CA THR A 26 7.62 3.40 -1.39
C THR A 26 6.68 2.36 -0.78
N ILE A 27 5.41 2.39 -1.19
CA ILE A 27 4.38 1.46 -0.75
C ILE A 27 4.21 0.41 -1.84
N GLN A 28 4.43 -0.85 -1.50
CA GLN A 28 4.32 -1.95 -2.45
C GLN A 28 3.20 -2.90 -2.00
N PRO A 29 2.10 -2.95 -2.75
CA PRO A 29 1.13 -4.02 -2.56
C PRO A 29 1.70 -5.31 -3.18
N ASP A 30 1.65 -6.39 -2.44
CA ASP A 30 1.89 -7.75 -2.90
C ASP A 30 0.64 -8.59 -2.61
N ARG A 31 0.44 -9.64 -3.40
CA ARG A 31 -0.70 -10.56 -3.26
C ARG A 31 -0.86 -11.10 -1.83
N TYR A 32 0.25 -11.20 -1.09
CA TYR A 32 0.29 -11.80 0.24
C TYR A 32 0.66 -10.82 1.35
N ARG A 33 1.03 -9.57 1.03
CA ARG A 33 1.42 -8.55 2.03
C ARG A 33 1.46 -7.16 1.43
N THR A 34 1.28 -6.13 2.23
CA THR A 34 1.62 -4.76 1.83
C THR A 34 2.89 -4.34 2.57
N THR A 35 3.80 -3.66 1.90
CA THR A 35 5.02 -3.13 2.53
C THR A 35 5.14 -1.62 2.34
N ILE A 36 5.84 -0.98 3.28
CA ILE A 36 6.31 0.41 3.17
C ILE A 36 7.81 0.39 3.39
N ASN A 37 8.58 0.80 2.38
CA ASN A 37 10.05 0.72 2.37
C ASN A 37 10.60 -0.69 2.68
N GLY A 38 9.85 -1.74 2.32
CA GLY A 38 10.21 -3.14 2.58
C GLY A 38 9.71 -3.69 3.92
N ASP A 39 9.28 -2.84 4.86
CA ASP A 39 8.66 -3.28 6.12
C ASP A 39 7.22 -3.71 5.88
N VAL A 40 6.85 -4.91 6.34
CA VAL A 40 5.46 -5.39 6.25
C VAL A 40 4.56 -4.52 7.12
N VAL A 41 3.43 -4.11 6.55
CA VAL A 41 2.39 -3.36 7.26
C VAL A 41 1.03 -4.04 7.11
N HIS A 42 0.17 -3.85 8.10
CA HIS A 42 -1.22 -4.31 8.06
C HIS A 42 -2.19 -3.16 8.36
N ILE A 43 -3.38 -3.24 7.76
CA ILE A 43 -4.47 -2.31 8.06
C ILE A 43 -5.01 -2.64 9.46
N VAL A 44 -5.04 -1.63 10.33
CA VAL A 44 -5.68 -1.72 11.65
C VAL A 44 -6.99 -0.96 11.73
N ASP A 45 -7.17 0.02 10.86
CA ASP A 45 -8.40 0.80 10.77
C ASP A 45 -8.56 1.34 9.34
N ALA A 46 -9.79 1.37 8.85
CA ALA A 46 -10.12 1.92 7.54
C ALA A 46 -11.48 2.60 7.60
N GLN A 47 -11.48 3.91 7.39
CA GLN A 47 -12.68 4.73 7.28
C GLN A 47 -12.91 5.08 5.82
N PHE A 48 -14.02 4.62 5.25
CA PHE A 48 -14.43 4.94 3.89
C PHE A 48 -15.40 6.13 3.90
N HIS A 49 -15.13 7.13 3.06
CA HIS A 49 -15.91 8.37 2.92
C HIS A 49 -16.88 8.31 1.72
N GLY A 50 -16.88 7.19 1.00
CA GLY A 50 -17.74 6.90 -0.14
C GLY A 50 -18.45 5.56 0.02
N ALA A 51 -18.39 4.72 -1.02
CA ALA A 51 -18.90 3.35 -0.94
C ALA A 51 -18.02 2.49 -0.01
N PRO A 52 -18.56 1.41 0.58
CA PRO A 52 -17.73 0.44 1.29
C PRO A 52 -16.59 -0.06 0.40
N ARG A 53 -15.36 -0.09 0.95
CA ARG A 53 -14.13 -0.48 0.23
C ARG A 53 -13.74 0.44 -0.94
N ASP A 54 -14.27 1.67 -0.98
CA ASP A 54 -13.78 2.71 -1.90
C ASP A 54 -12.46 3.31 -1.39
N TYR A 55 -11.34 2.64 -1.70
CA TYR A 55 -10.01 3.10 -1.32
C TYR A 55 -9.63 4.44 -1.97
N GLY A 56 -10.28 4.84 -3.06
CA GLY A 56 -10.11 6.17 -3.65
C GLY A 56 -10.63 7.29 -2.74
N ARG A 57 -11.48 6.98 -1.76
CA ARG A 57 -12.04 7.94 -0.80
C ARG A 57 -12.00 7.35 0.60
N ALA A 58 -10.80 7.20 1.15
CA ALA A 58 -10.59 6.54 2.43
C ALA A 58 -9.50 7.18 3.29
N THR A 59 -9.63 6.99 4.60
CA THR A 59 -8.53 7.16 5.57
C THR A 59 -8.15 5.77 6.08
N ILE A 60 -6.91 5.34 5.84
CA ILE A 60 -6.40 4.02 6.19
C ILE A 60 -5.30 4.18 7.22
N LYS A 61 -5.39 3.43 8.31
CA LYS A 61 -4.34 3.37 9.34
C LYS A 61 -3.61 2.04 9.22
N LEU A 62 -2.28 2.13 9.15
CA LEU A 62 -1.39 0.99 8.95
C LEU A 62 -0.40 0.89 10.12
N LEU A 63 -0.12 -0.34 10.56
CA LEU A 63 0.93 -0.63 11.52
C LEU A 63 2.02 -1.50 10.89
N PRO A 64 3.31 -1.21 11.11
CA PRO A 64 4.38 -2.15 10.84
C PRO A 64 4.26 -3.42 11.68
N ASP A 65 4.57 -4.58 11.09
CA ASP A 65 4.66 -5.86 11.80
C ASP A 65 5.93 -5.95 12.66
N ALA A 66 7.02 -5.31 12.22
CA ALA A 66 8.30 -5.36 12.90
C ALA A 66 8.27 -4.58 14.23
N ILE A 67 8.64 -5.25 15.32
CA ILE A 67 8.70 -4.69 16.68
C ILE A 67 9.77 -3.58 16.79
N THR A 68 10.74 -3.50 15.89
CA THR A 68 11.80 -2.48 15.93
C THR A 68 11.29 -1.06 15.67
N THR A 69 10.07 -0.89 15.16
CA THR A 69 9.41 0.40 14.91
C THR A 69 8.21 0.64 15.84
N THR A 70 8.27 0.10 17.07
CA THR A 70 7.18 0.10 18.07
C THR A 70 6.60 1.46 18.47
N ASP A 71 7.13 2.58 18.04
CA ASP A 71 6.53 3.88 18.29
C ASP A 71 5.88 4.50 17.05
N ARG A 72 5.88 3.81 15.89
CA ARG A 72 5.45 4.36 14.60
C ARG A 72 4.20 3.68 14.03
N GLN A 73 3.42 4.48 13.33
CA GLN A 73 2.26 4.06 12.53
C GLN A 73 2.14 4.95 11.31
N TYR A 74 1.42 4.48 10.29
CA TYR A 74 1.13 5.28 9.11
C TYR A 74 -0.36 5.59 9.01
N ARG A 75 -0.68 6.75 8.45
CA ARG A 75 -2.02 7.10 7.99
C ARG A 75 -1.95 7.50 6.53
N MET A 76 -2.78 6.87 5.71
CA MET A 76 -2.97 7.27 4.34
C MET A 76 -4.35 7.86 4.16
N MET A 77 -4.43 8.98 3.45
CA MET A 77 -5.68 9.67 3.15
C MET A 77 -5.79 9.78 1.64
N ALA A 78 -6.92 9.39 1.08
CA ALA A 78 -7.17 9.40 -0.36
C ALA A 78 -8.43 10.19 -0.70
N GLU A 79 -8.33 10.97 -1.78
CA GLU A 79 -9.43 11.70 -2.40
C GLU A 79 -9.28 11.65 -3.93
N GLY A 80 -9.92 10.65 -4.54
CA GLY A 80 -9.86 10.36 -5.96
C GLY A 80 -8.46 9.93 -6.41
N SER A 81 -7.85 10.74 -7.27
CA SER A 81 -6.48 10.53 -7.79
C SER A 81 -5.38 11.05 -6.86
N ASN A 82 -5.74 11.65 -5.73
CA ASN A 82 -4.78 12.20 -4.78
C ASN A 82 -4.70 11.29 -3.55
N ALA A 83 -3.48 11.05 -3.06
CA ALA A 83 -3.26 10.45 -1.77
C ALA A 83 -2.13 11.14 -1.00
N THR A 84 -2.22 11.13 0.32
CA THR A 84 -1.20 11.64 1.23
C THR A 84 -0.84 10.55 2.23
N LEU A 85 0.45 10.35 2.46
CA LEU A 85 0.98 9.49 3.52
C LEU A 85 1.46 10.34 4.68
N GLU A 86 1.11 9.92 5.89
CA GLU A 86 1.66 10.44 7.13
C GLU A 86 2.34 9.33 7.92
N LEU A 87 3.55 9.62 8.40
CA LEU A 87 4.20 8.85 9.45
C LEU A 87 3.90 9.54 10.79
N MET A 88 3.40 8.78 11.75
CA MET A 88 2.96 9.28 13.04
C MET A 88 3.51 8.44 14.18
N THR A 89 3.55 9.02 15.38
CA THR A 89 3.77 8.27 16.61
C THR A 89 2.53 7.45 16.99
N ARG A 90 2.70 6.41 17.81
CA ARG A 90 1.61 5.58 18.37
C ARG A 90 1.05 6.08 19.71
N GLU A 91 1.54 7.21 20.23
CA GLU A 91 1.01 7.80 21.47
C GLU A 91 -0.42 8.36 21.28
N ASN A 92 -1.08 8.74 22.38
CA ASN A 92 -2.41 9.34 22.34
C ASN A 92 -2.38 10.76 22.93
N PRO A 93 -2.62 11.83 22.14
CA PRO A 93 -2.93 11.81 20.71
C PRO A 93 -1.67 11.56 19.84
N PRO A 94 -1.83 10.91 18.66
CA PRO A 94 -0.71 10.72 17.72
C PRO A 94 -0.12 12.05 17.27
N ARG A 95 1.21 12.15 17.23
CA ARG A 95 1.93 13.27 16.61
C ARG A 95 2.36 12.89 15.19
N VAL A 96 2.14 13.79 14.23
CA VAL A 96 2.63 13.62 12.86
C VAL A 96 4.12 13.97 12.82
N LEU A 97 4.94 12.99 12.43
CA LEU A 97 6.39 13.16 12.27
C LEU A 97 6.77 13.59 10.85
N TYR A 98 6.00 13.13 9.86
CA TYR A 98 6.23 13.44 8.46
C TYR A 98 4.93 13.31 7.66
N ARG A 99 4.79 14.11 6.61
CA ARG A 99 3.68 14.07 5.66
C ARG A 99 4.22 14.24 4.25
N ALA A 100 3.79 13.39 3.32
CA ALA A 100 4.12 13.52 1.89
C ALA A 100 2.92 13.22 1.00
N GLN A 101 2.86 13.97 -0.11
CA GLN A 101 1.95 13.66 -1.20
C GLN A 101 2.47 12.42 -1.95
N CYS A 102 1.54 11.57 -2.35
CA CYS A 102 1.81 10.41 -3.20
C CYS A 102 1.71 10.79 -4.67
N ASP A 103 2.45 10.09 -5.52
CA ASP A 103 2.43 10.24 -6.97
C ASP A 103 1.11 9.79 -7.62
N THR A 104 0.34 8.95 -6.94
CA THR A 104 -0.99 8.51 -7.35
C THR A 104 -1.94 8.35 -6.15
N GLY A 105 -3.23 8.26 -6.45
CA GLY A 105 -4.28 7.91 -5.49
C GLY A 105 -4.29 6.42 -5.15
N LEU A 106 -5.25 6.00 -4.32
CA LEU A 106 -5.40 4.60 -3.91
C LEU A 106 -6.52 3.86 -4.68
N THR A 107 -7.05 4.47 -5.74
CA THR A 107 -8.10 3.86 -6.56
C THR A 107 -7.52 2.67 -7.31
N GLY A 108 -8.16 1.50 -7.21
CA GLY A 108 -7.67 0.25 -7.81
C GLY A 108 -6.42 -0.32 -7.11
N PHE A 109 -6.05 0.23 -5.95
CA PHE A 109 -4.95 -0.28 -5.14
C PHE A 109 -5.42 -1.47 -4.30
N GLU A 110 -4.75 -2.61 -4.44
CA GLU A 110 -5.09 -3.83 -3.70
C GLU A 110 -4.35 -3.86 -2.36
N TRP A 111 -5.11 -3.86 -1.27
CA TRP A 111 -4.57 -3.98 0.08
C TRP A 111 -4.52 -5.43 0.52
N TYR A 112 -3.38 -5.85 1.07
CA TYR A 112 -3.36 -7.07 1.85
C TYR A 112 -4.05 -6.80 3.20
N THR A 113 -5.18 -7.45 3.40
CA THR A 113 -5.86 -7.50 4.70
C THR A 113 -5.49 -8.81 5.36
N SER A 114 -4.78 -8.76 6.49
CA SER A 114 -4.49 -9.95 7.31
C SER A 114 -5.72 -10.53 8.02
N ALA A 115 -6.90 -9.94 7.81
CA ALA A 115 -8.17 -10.48 8.28
C ALA A 115 -8.55 -11.75 7.49
N PRO A 116 -8.95 -12.83 8.16
CA PRO A 116 -9.55 -14.00 7.51
C PRO A 116 -10.92 -13.70 6.88
#